data_AF-A0A2K3K9J1-F1
#
_entry.id   AF-A0A2K3K9J1-F1
#
_cell.length_a   1.000
_cell.length_b   1.000
_cell.length_c   1.000
_cell.angle_alpha   90.00
_cell.angle_beta   90.00
_cell.angle_gamma   90.00
#
_symmetry.space_group_name_H-M   'P 1'
#
loop_
_entity.id
_entity.type
_entity.pdbx_description
1 polymer ?
#
loop_
_entity_poly.entity_id
_entity_poly.type
_entity_poly.pdbx_seq_one_letter_code
_entity_poly.pdbx_strand_id
1 'polypeptide(L)'
;ISKHHRDSIPKTASWRASNKLELIHSDICGPINPSSNGGCRYFITFTDDFSRKIWTYPLKDKSSAFEVFKKFKALVEKESNHQIKCLRTDRGR
;
A
#
# COMPACT_ATOMS: atom_id res chain seq x y z
N ILE A 1 11.13 -2.08 35.28
CA ILE A 1 10.53 -1.87 33.93
C ILE A 1 11.68 -1.61 32.98
N SER A 2 11.96 -2.59 32.13
CA SER A 2 13.18 -2.71 31.34
C SER A 2 13.21 -1.69 30.19
N LYS A 3 14.30 -0.92 30.08
CA LYS A 3 14.68 -0.21 28.85
C LYS A 3 15.14 -1.26 27.85
N HIS A 4 14.31 -1.60 26.86
CA HIS A 4 14.80 -2.33 25.69
C HIS A 4 15.74 -1.40 24.92
N HIS A 5 17.04 -1.70 24.96
CA HIS A 5 17.98 -1.14 24.00
C HIS A 5 17.50 -1.59 22.61
N ARG A 6 17.10 -0.63 21.77
CA ARG A 6 16.72 -0.92 20.39
C ARG A 6 18.02 -0.95 19.60
N ASP A 7 18.33 -2.11 19.02
CA ASP A 7 19.44 -2.22 18.07
C ASP A 7 19.27 -1.21 16.94
N SER A 8 20.39 -0.78 16.36
CA SER A 8 20.39 0.15 15.24
C SER A 8 19.53 -0.41 14.12
N ILE A 9 18.51 0.34 13.71
CA ILE A 9 17.72 -0.01 12.53
C ILE A 9 18.70 -0.06 11.35
N PRO A 10 18.77 -1.18 10.61
CA PRO A 10 19.65 -1.28 9.45
C PRO A 10 19.37 -0.10 8.52
N LYS A 11 20.42 0.66 8.19
CA LYS A 11 20.30 1.88 7.37
C LYS A 11 19.79 1.60 5.95
N THR A 12 19.81 0.34 5.53
CA THR A 12 19.39 -0.13 4.21
C THR A 12 18.44 -1.31 4.38
N ALA A 13 17.33 -1.27 3.63
CA ALA A 13 16.55 -2.48 3.39
C ALA A 13 17.46 -3.49 2.68
N SER A 14 17.50 -4.74 3.15
CA SER A 14 18.36 -5.78 2.58
C SER A 14 18.03 -6.12 1.12
N TRP A 15 16.87 -5.66 0.64
CA TRP A 15 16.37 -5.97 -0.69
C TRP A 15 15.42 -4.87 -1.17
N ARG A 16 15.50 -4.55 -2.47
CA ARG A 16 14.62 -3.63 -3.20
C ARG A 16 14.25 -4.25 -4.55
N ALA A 17 13.03 -4.01 -5.00
CA ALA A 17 12.57 -4.38 -6.34
C ALA A 17 13.48 -3.76 -7.42
N SER A 18 13.77 -4.54 -8.46
CA SER A 18 14.61 -4.12 -9.58
C SER A 18 13.79 -3.75 -10.82
N ASN A 19 12.49 -4.08 -10.83
CA ASN A 19 11.58 -3.81 -11.93
C ASN A 19 10.28 -3.17 -11.43
N LYS A 20 9.61 -2.41 -12.30
CA LYS A 20 8.26 -1.88 -12.04
C LYS A 20 7.30 -3.02 -11.71
N LEU A 21 6.43 -2.80 -10.72
CA LEU A 21 5.38 -3.72 -10.28
C LEU A 21 5.89 -5.06 -9.71
N GLU A 22 7.20 -5.22 -9.49
CA GLU A 22 7.75 -6.43 -8.88
C GLU A 22 7.32 -6.60 -7.42
N LEU A 23 7.23 -5.49 -6.67
CA LEU A 23 6.68 -5.47 -5.33
C LEU A 23 5.82 -4.22 -5.13
N ILE A 24 4.54 -4.44 -4.86
CA ILE A 24 3.61 -3.40 -4.42
C ILE A 24 3.39 -3.55 -2.91
N HIS A 25 3.67 -2.50 -2.15
CA HIS A 25 3.26 -2.40 -0.75
C HIS A 25 1.88 -1.76 -0.68
N SER A 26 1.00 -2.31 0.14
CA SER A 26 -0.34 -1.77 0.36
C SER A 26 -0.64 -1.61 1.85
N ASP A 27 -1.30 -0.51 2.17
CA ASP A 27 -1.73 -0.16 3.52
C ASP A 27 -3.13 0.46 3.48
N ILE A 28 -3.93 0.21 4.52
CA ILE A 28 -5.25 0.83 4.71
C ILE A 28 -5.21 1.72 5.96
N CYS A 29 -5.36 3.01 5.75
CA CYS A 29 -5.44 4.02 6.80
C CYS A 29 -6.89 4.35 7.16
N GLY A 30 -7.22 4.47 8.45
CA GLY A 30 -8.52 4.91 8.99
C GLY A 30 -9.02 4.08 10.19
N PRO A 31 -10.22 4.39 10.75
CA PRO A 31 -11.21 5.35 10.25
C PRO A 31 -10.83 6.81 10.54
N ILE A 32 -11.05 7.68 9.56
CA ILE A 32 -10.82 9.12 9.64
C ILE A 32 -12.13 9.81 10.04
N ASN A 33 -12.04 10.72 11.01
CA ASN A 33 -13.14 11.53 11.52
C ASN A 33 -12.75 13.01 11.50
N PRO A 34 -13.61 13.92 10.98
CA PRO A 34 -14.88 13.62 10.29
C PRO A 34 -14.67 12.89 8.95
N SER A 35 -15.71 12.21 8.45
CA SER A 35 -15.65 11.59 7.12
C SER A 35 -15.49 12.65 6.02
N SER A 36 -14.97 12.25 4.87
CA SER A 36 -14.97 13.13 3.69
C SER A 36 -16.39 13.50 3.24
N ASN A 37 -16.53 14.50 2.37
CA ASN A 37 -17.83 14.89 1.79
C ASN A 37 -18.55 13.72 1.09
N GLY A 38 -17.80 12.71 0.60
CA GLY A 38 -18.34 11.49 0.00
C GLY A 38 -18.63 10.35 0.98
N GLY A 39 -18.53 10.60 2.29
CA GLY A 39 -18.71 9.61 3.35
C GLY A 39 -17.57 8.59 3.45
N CYS A 40 -16.41 8.86 2.85
CA CYS A 40 -15.25 7.96 2.94
C CYS A 40 -14.56 8.16 4.29
N ARG A 41 -14.20 7.04 4.92
CA ARG A 41 -13.53 7.01 6.23
C ARG A 41 -12.19 6.32 6.20
N TYR A 42 -11.82 5.68 5.09
CA TYR A 42 -10.55 5.00 4.94
C TYR A 42 -9.88 5.42 3.64
N PHE A 43 -8.58 5.19 3.55
CA PHE A 43 -7.84 5.24 2.30
C PHE A 43 -7.02 3.96 2.17
N ILE A 44 -6.98 3.39 0.97
CA ILE A 44 -5.98 2.36 0.63
C ILE A 44 -4.89 3.01 -0.21
N THR A 45 -3.65 2.68 0.13
CA THR A 45 -2.47 3.08 -0.64
C THR A 45 -1.85 1.87 -1.32
N PHE A 46 -1.26 2.11 -2.48
CA PHE A 46 -0.40 1.16 -3.18
C PHE A 46 0.90 1.89 -3.51
N THR A 47 2.03 1.35 -3.10
CA THR A 47 3.36 1.93 -3.35
C THR A 47 4.20 0.94 -4.13
N ASP A 48 4.65 1.32 -5.32
CA ASP A 48 5.61 0.53 -6.08
C ASP A 48 7.01 0.67 -5.47
N ASP A 49 7.61 -0.44 -5.08
CA ASP A 49 8.90 -0.47 -4.40
C ASP A 49 10.06 0.01 -5.30
N PHE A 50 9.96 -0.28 -6.60
CA PHE A 50 10.94 0.14 -7.60
C PHE A 50 10.86 1.66 -7.86
N SER A 51 9.75 2.14 -8.41
CA SER A 51 9.60 3.53 -8.87
C SER A 51 9.27 4.53 -7.78
N ARG A 52 8.86 4.07 -6.59
CA ARG A 52 8.31 4.90 -5.51
C ARG A 52 7.00 5.61 -5.87
N LYS A 53 6.36 5.26 -6.98
CA LYS A 53 5.02 5.78 -7.34
C LYS A 53 3.99 5.29 -6.32
N ILE A 54 3.15 6.22 -5.85
CA ILE A 54 2.10 5.95 -4.87
C ILE A 54 0.75 6.23 -5.53
N TRP A 55 -0.19 5.33 -5.32
CA TRP A 55 -1.60 5.52 -5.66
C TRP A 55 -2.43 5.46 -4.39
N THR A 56 -3.35 6.41 -4.23
CA THR A 56 -4.22 6.50 -3.05
C THR A 56 -5.67 6.53 -3.49
N TYR A 57 -6.50 5.68 -2.88
CA TYR A 57 -7.92 5.57 -3.19
C TYR A 57 -8.77 5.70 -1.92
N PRO A 58 -9.77 6.59 -1.89
CA PRO A 58 -10.71 6.68 -0.77
C PRO A 58 -11.63 5.47 -0.73
N LEU A 59 -11.97 5.04 0.50
CA LEU A 59 -12.86 3.91 0.79
C LEU A 59 -13.92 4.33 1.83
N LYS A 60 -15.17 3.90 1.62
CA LYS A 60 -16.24 4.03 2.62
C LYS A 60 -16.07 3.02 3.76
N ASP A 61 -15.66 1.81 3.41
CA ASP A 61 -15.44 0.66 4.29
C ASP A 61 -14.19 -0.12 3.86
N LYS A 62 -13.59 -0.88 4.81
CA LYS A 62 -12.42 -1.72 4.51
C LYS A 62 -12.76 -2.86 3.52
N SER A 63 -14.01 -3.34 3.48
CA SER A 63 -14.44 -4.42 2.57
C SER A 63 -14.33 -4.06 1.09
N SER A 64 -14.39 -2.77 0.76
CA SER A 64 -14.23 -2.26 -0.61
C SER A 64 -12.78 -2.34 -1.14
N ALA A 65 -11.81 -2.67 -0.30
CA ALA A 65 -10.38 -2.69 -0.66
C ALA A 65 -10.07 -3.66 -1.82
N PHE A 66 -10.67 -4.85 -1.81
CA PHE A 66 -10.41 -5.85 -2.86
C PHE A 66 -10.92 -5.41 -4.24
N GLU A 67 -12.08 -4.77 -4.29
CA GLU A 67 -12.62 -4.21 -5.54
C GLU A 67 -11.74 -3.08 -6.09
N VAL A 68 -11.24 -2.22 -5.20
CA VAL A 68 -10.28 -1.18 -5.59
C VAL A 68 -8.96 -1.78 -6.06
N PHE A 69 -8.46 -2.83 -5.41
CA PHE A 69 -7.24 -3.53 -5.85
C PHE A 69 -7.39 -4.11 -7.26
N LYS A 70 -8.52 -4.75 -7.59
CA LYS A 70 -8.75 -5.28 -8.96
C LYS A 70 -8.67 -4.18 -10.01
N LYS A 71 -9.29 -3.03 -9.75
CA LYS A 71 -9.26 -1.87 -10.66
C LYS A 71 -7.85 -1.28 -10.78
N PHE A 72 -7.16 -1.14 -9.64
CA PHE A 72 -5.77 -0.70 -9.58
C PHE A 72 -4.87 -1.61 -10.42
N LYS A 73 -4.91 -2.94 -10.20
CA LYS A 73 -4.14 -3.94 -10.94
C LYS A 73 -4.33 -3.80 -12.44
N ALA A 74 -5.59 -3.82 -12.90
CA ALA A 74 -5.89 -3.72 -14.33
C ALA A 74 -5.34 -2.41 -14.95
N LEU A 75 -5.42 -1.30 -14.22
CA LEU A 75 -4.93 0.00 -14.69
C LEU A 75 -3.41 0.03 -14.79
N VAL A 76 -2.69 -0.32 -13.72
CA VAL A 76 -1.23 -0.17 -13.68
C VAL A 76 -0.52 -1.18 -14.56
N GLU A 77 -1.06 -2.39 -14.70
CA GLU A 77 -0.50 -3.40 -15.60
C GLU A 77 -0.64 -2.97 -17.07
N LYS A 78 -1.80 -2.40 -17.42
CA LYS A 78 -2.04 -1.87 -18.76
C LYS A 78 -1.18 -0.63 -19.07
N GLU A 79 -1.05 0.30 -18.14
CA GLU A 79 -0.25 1.53 -18.32
C GLU A 79 1.24 1.22 -18.47
N SER A 80 1.76 0.28 -17.67
CA SER A 80 3.19 0.00 -17.61
C SER A 80 3.66 -1.11 -18.54
N ASN A 81 2.74 -1.92 -19.08
CA ASN A 81 3.05 -3.17 -19.78
C ASN A 81 3.87 -4.17 -18.93
N HIS A 82 3.73 -4.09 -17.60
CA HIS A 82 4.33 -5.01 -16.62
C HIS A 82 3.21 -5.66 -15.78
N GLN A 83 3.50 -6.78 -15.12
CA GLN A 83 2.55 -7.44 -14.23
C GLN A 83 2.94 -7.26 -12.76
N ILE A 84 1.94 -7.15 -11.89
CA ILE A 84 2.18 -7.17 -10.44
C ILE A 84 2.64 -8.57 -10.05
N LYS A 85 3.88 -8.70 -9.55
CA LYS A 85 4.42 -10.00 -9.13
C LYS A 85 4.10 -10.34 -7.67
N CYS A 86 4.17 -9.34 -6.79
CA CYS A 86 3.92 -9.53 -5.37
C CYS A 86 3.18 -8.32 -4.78
N LEU A 87 2.13 -8.60 -4.02
CA LEU A 87 1.45 -7.63 -3.17
C LEU A 87 1.82 -7.93 -1.73
N ARG A 88 2.44 -6.98 -1.04
CA ARG A 88 2.70 -7.02 0.39
C ARG A 88 1.71 -6.09 1.08
N THR A 89 0.77 -6.67 1.82
CA THR A 89 -0.03 -5.92 2.78
C THR A 89 0.69 -5.95 4.12
N ASP A 90 0.67 -4.84 4.86
CA ASP A 90 0.85 -4.99 6.29
C ASP A 90 -0.37 -5.76 6.83
N ARG A 91 -0.16 -6.62 7.83
CA ARG A 91 -1.28 -7.38 8.42
C ARG A 91 -2.07 -6.44 9.32
N GLY A 92 -2.78 -5.49 8.71
CA GLY A 92 -3.72 -4.60 9.39
C GLY A 92 -4.56 -5.42 10.35
N ARG A 93 -4.46 -5.09 11.64
CA ARG A 93 -5.26 -5.71 12.70
C ARG A 93 -6.73 -5.32 12.57
#